data_AF-A0A6L8MSP0-F1
#
_entry.id   AF-A0A6L8MSP0-F1
#
_cell.length_a   1.000
_cell.length_b   1.000
_cell.length_c   1.000
_cell.angle_alpha   90.00
_cell.angle_beta   90.00
_cell.angle_gamma   90.00
#
_symmetry.space_group_name_H-M   'P 1'
#
loop_
_entity.id
_entity.type
_entity.pdbx_description
1 polymer ?
#
loop_
_entity_poly.entity_id
_entity_poly.type
_entity_poly.pdbx_seq_one_letter_code
_entity_poly.pdbx_strand_id
1 'polypeptide(L)'
;MSLTSYAVNFEDVLLWRALRDVRRGCYLEVGAAGPRIGSASQLFYEQGWRGVNLTASLAQLRQLRIARPADVCLPALAAASAGSVVRLAVPDAPG
;
A
#
# COMPACT_ATOMS: atom_id res chain seq x y z
N MET A 1 -4.52 13.11 -19.82
CA MET A 1 -5.06 12.82 -18.47
C MET A 1 -4.04 13.22 -17.42
N SER A 2 -4.47 13.80 -16.31
CA SER A 2 -3.60 14.10 -15.16
C SER A 2 -3.40 12.84 -14.31
N LEU A 3 -2.23 12.69 -13.68
CA LEU A 3 -1.95 11.66 -12.69
C LEU A 3 -2.10 12.27 -11.29
N THR A 4 -2.87 11.61 -10.42
CA THR A 4 -2.98 11.98 -9.01
C THR A 4 -1.99 11.15 -8.21
N SER A 5 -1.15 11.82 -7.44
CA SER A 5 -0.28 11.17 -6.46
C SER A 5 -1.03 10.91 -5.16
N TYR A 6 -0.88 9.71 -4.64
CA TYR A 6 -1.43 9.24 -3.37
C TYR A 6 -0.34 9.05 -2.32
N ALA A 7 0.90 8.86 -2.77
CA ALA A 7 2.05 8.65 -1.91
C ALA A 7 2.60 9.98 -1.35
N VAL A 8 3.32 9.90 -0.23
CA VAL A 8 3.84 11.08 0.50
C VAL A 8 4.97 11.78 -0.28
N ASN A 9 5.80 11.01 -0.98
CA ASN A 9 6.97 11.52 -1.69
C ASN A 9 6.83 11.38 -3.22
N PHE A 10 5.60 11.26 -3.73
CA PHE A 10 5.31 11.08 -5.16
C PHE A 10 5.94 9.81 -5.77
N GLU A 11 6.31 8.83 -4.95
CA GLU A 11 6.97 7.61 -5.42
C GLU A 11 6.05 6.76 -6.32
N ASP A 12 4.74 6.81 -6.11
CA ASP A 12 3.75 6.13 -6.95
C ASP A 12 3.77 6.67 -8.39
N VAL A 13 3.86 7.99 -8.58
CA VAL A 13 3.94 8.61 -9.91
C VAL A 13 5.26 8.26 -10.61
N LEU A 14 6.38 8.26 -9.87
CA LEU A 14 7.68 7.87 -10.40
C LEU A 14 7.67 6.40 -10.86
N LEU A 15 7.18 5.50 -10.01
CA LEU A 15 7.04 4.08 -10.34
C LEU A 15 6.08 3.87 -11.50
N TRP A 16 4.95 4.58 -11.55
CA TRP A 16 4.00 4.48 -12.65
C TRP A 16 4.65 4.89 -13.98
N ARG A 17 5.43 5.97 -14.02
CA ARG A 17 6.15 6.37 -15.23
C ARG A 17 7.11 5.29 -15.73
N ALA A 18 7.78 4.59 -14.81
CA ALA A 18 8.70 3.50 -15.14
C ALA A 18 7.98 2.22 -15.57
N LEU A 19 6.76 1.96 -15.06
CA LEU A 19 6.05 0.70 -15.22
C LEU A 19 4.79 0.78 -16.11
N ARG A 20 4.44 1.96 -16.65
CA ARG A 20 3.18 2.21 -17.38
C ARG A 20 2.91 1.26 -18.55
N ASP A 21 3.96 0.70 -19.14
CA ASP A 21 3.85 -0.20 -20.29
C ASP A 21 3.46 -1.64 -19.87
N VAL A 22 3.49 -1.94 -18.56
CA VAL A 22 3.03 -3.20 -17.98
C VAL A 22 1.50 -3.16 -17.79
N ARG A 23 0.77 -3.79 -18.71
CA ARG A 23 -0.71 -3.77 -18.76
C ARG A 23 -1.42 -4.60 -17.69
N ARG A 24 -0.76 -5.61 -17.11
CA ARG A 24 -1.35 -6.56 -16.14
C ARG A 24 -0.40 -6.82 -14.98
N GLY A 25 0.06 -5.75 -14.33
CA GLY A 25 0.93 -5.91 -13.18
C GLY A 25 0.15 -6.22 -11.90
N CYS A 26 0.91 -6.55 -10.87
CA CYS A 26 0.45 -6.70 -9.49
C CYS A 26 1.44 -6.02 -8.55
N TYR A 27 1.03 -5.79 -7.31
CA TYR A 27 1.89 -5.22 -6.27
C TYR A 27 1.71 -5.92 -4.93
N LEU A 28 2.75 -5.80 -4.11
CA LEU A 28 2.73 -6.11 -2.69
C LEU A 28 3.10 -4.82 -1.94
N GLU A 29 2.15 -4.19 -1.27
CA GLU A 29 2.41 -3.01 -0.46
C GLU A 29 2.66 -3.43 0.99
N VAL A 30 3.91 -3.31 1.44
CA VAL A 30 4.34 -3.62 2.80
C VAL A 30 4.27 -2.37 3.65
N GLY A 31 3.56 -2.43 4.78
CA GLY A 31 3.30 -1.23 5.59
C GLY A 31 2.24 -0.33 4.97
N ALA A 32 1.24 -0.94 4.32
CA ALA A 32 0.19 -0.21 3.63
C ALA A 32 -0.52 0.78 4.58
N ALA A 33 -0.63 2.03 4.12
CA ALA A 33 -1.30 3.10 4.84
C ALA A 33 -2.84 3.03 4.65
N GLY A 34 -3.50 4.18 4.50
CA GLY A 34 -4.90 4.22 4.09
C GLY A 34 -5.07 3.89 2.60
N PRO A 35 -6.32 3.71 2.12
CA PRO A 35 -6.58 3.38 0.71
C PRO A 35 -6.26 4.50 -0.28
N ARG A 36 -6.05 5.74 0.20
CA ARG A 36 -5.71 6.90 -0.64
C ARG A 36 -4.51 7.64 -0.08
N ILE A 37 -4.64 8.25 1.09
CA ILE A 37 -3.56 9.07 1.66
C ILE A 37 -2.40 8.18 2.09
N GLY A 38 -1.21 8.47 1.57
CA GLY A 38 0.02 7.73 1.84
C GLY A 38 0.13 6.39 1.13
N SER A 39 -0.74 6.08 0.16
CA SER A 39 -0.69 4.81 -0.57
C SER A 39 0.23 4.91 -1.78
N ALA A 40 1.26 4.07 -1.82
CA ALA A 40 2.12 3.94 -3.00
C ALA A 40 1.48 3.08 -4.11
N SER A 41 0.39 2.37 -3.78
CA SER A 41 -0.27 1.41 -4.68
C SER A 41 -1.61 1.89 -5.25
N GLN A 42 -2.23 2.93 -4.68
CA GLN A 42 -3.56 3.40 -5.12
C GLN A 42 -3.58 3.83 -6.58
N LEU A 43 -2.53 4.52 -7.06
CA LEU A 43 -2.42 4.87 -8.48
C LEU A 43 -2.48 3.61 -9.36
N PHE A 44 -1.75 2.56 -9.02
CA PHE A 44 -1.76 1.30 -9.76
C PHE A 44 -3.12 0.60 -9.70
N TYR A 45 -3.79 0.63 -8.55
CA TYR A 45 -5.14 0.08 -8.40
C TYR A 45 -6.14 0.75 -9.35
N GLU A 46 -6.09 2.07 -9.47
CA GLU A 46 -6.92 2.86 -10.40
C GLU A 46 -6.60 2.55 -11.88
N GLN A 47 -5.38 2.11 -12.16
CA GLN A 47 -4.95 1.64 -13.48
C GLN A 47 -5.25 0.14 -13.72
N GLY A 48 -6.02 -0.49 -12.83
CA GLY A 48 -6.50 -1.86 -13.00
C GLY A 48 -5.61 -2.95 -12.41
N TRP A 49 -4.46 -2.59 -11.81
CA TRP A 49 -3.62 -3.58 -11.12
C TRP A 49 -4.30 -4.04 -9.82
N ARG A 50 -4.01 -5.26 -9.41
CA ARG A 50 -4.52 -5.85 -8.16
C ARG A 50 -3.36 -6.40 -7.35
N GLY A 51 -3.47 -6.31 -6.04
CA GLY A 51 -2.33 -6.65 -5.19
C GLY A 51 -2.70 -7.10 -3.78
N VAL A 52 -1.64 -7.17 -2.98
CA VAL A 52 -1.71 -7.57 -1.58
C VAL A 52 -1.23 -6.40 -0.73
N ASN A 53 -2.01 -6.03 0.29
CA ASN A 53 -1.67 -4.99 1.25
C ASN A 53 -1.38 -5.62 2.61
N LEU A 54 -0.19 -5.38 3.16
CA LEU A 54 0.23 -5.84 4.48
C LEU A 54 0.32 -4.66 5.45
N THR A 55 -0.40 -4.70 6.56
CA THR A 55 -0.24 -3.72 7.65
C THR A 55 -0.68 -4.33 8.98
N ALA A 56 -0.06 -3.89 10.09
CA ALA A 56 -0.47 -4.27 11.43
C ALA A 56 -1.75 -3.53 11.90
N SER A 57 -2.12 -2.42 11.25
CA SER A 57 -3.30 -1.64 11.65
C SER A 57 -4.59 -2.26 11.13
N LEU A 58 -5.37 -2.84 12.04
CA LEU A 58 -6.70 -3.39 11.72
C LEU A 58 -7.67 -2.31 11.21
N ALA A 59 -7.50 -1.05 11.62
CA ALA A 59 -8.29 0.07 11.12
C ALA A 59 -8.00 0.35 9.63
N GLN A 60 -6.72 0.41 9.26
CA GLN A 60 -6.30 0.58 7.86
C GLN A 60 -6.76 -0.61 7.00
N LEU A 61 -6.63 -1.85 7.50
CA LEU A 61 -7.10 -3.04 6.78
C LEU A 61 -8.61 -3.00 6.51
N ARG A 62 -9.41 -2.54 7.47
CA ARG A 62 -10.86 -2.37 7.26
C ARG A 62 -11.14 -1.35 6.15
N GLN A 63 -10.47 -0.20 6.19
CA GLN A 63 -10.62 0.84 5.16
C GLN A 63 -10.18 0.32 3.77
N LEU A 64 -9.06 -0.39 3.69
CA LEU A 64 -8.57 -0.99 2.45
C LEU A 64 -9.54 -2.01 1.89
N ARG A 65 -10.07 -2.94 2.71
CA ARG A 65 -11.03 -3.95 2.26
C ARG A 65 -12.33 -3.33 1.71
N ILE A 66 -12.79 -2.23 2.31
CA ILE A 66 -13.99 -1.51 1.85
C ILE A 66 -13.71 -0.78 0.53
N ALA A 67 -12.62 -0.01 0.47
CA ALA A 67 -12.32 0.85 -0.68
C ALA A 67 -11.75 0.08 -1.89
N ARG A 68 -11.05 -1.02 -1.63
CA ARG A 68 -10.29 -1.82 -2.61
C ARG A 68 -10.63 -3.30 -2.46
N PRO A 69 -11.89 -3.70 -2.67
CA PRO A 69 -12.35 -5.08 -2.42
C PRO A 69 -11.71 -6.14 -3.34
N ALA A 70 -11.08 -5.71 -4.43
CA ALA A 70 -10.36 -6.61 -5.34
C ALA A 70 -8.91 -6.89 -4.90
N ASP A 71 -8.41 -6.21 -3.87
CA ASP A 71 -7.12 -6.51 -3.26
C ASP A 71 -7.26 -7.47 -2.07
N VAL A 72 -6.20 -8.23 -1.82
CA VAL A 72 -6.08 -9.05 -0.61
C VAL A 72 -5.42 -8.21 0.49
N CYS A 73 -6.06 -8.08 1.65
CA CYS A 73 -5.54 -7.26 2.76
C CYS A 73 -5.28 -8.14 3.99
N LEU A 74 -4.02 -8.23 4.43
CA LEU A 74 -3.58 -9.15 5.47
C LEU A 74 -3.00 -8.43 6.69
N PRO A 75 -3.35 -8.85 7.93
CA PRO A 75 -2.73 -8.37 9.17
C PRO A 75 -1.36 -9.01 9.38
N ALA A 76 -0.38 -8.60 8.57
CA ALA A 76 0.96 -9.17 8.59
C ALA A 76 2.05 -8.11 8.46
N LEU A 77 3.26 -8.50 8.86
CA LEU A 77 4.49 -7.74 8.72
C LEU A 77 5.48 -8.55 7.88
N ALA A 78 6.34 -7.85 7.13
CA ALA A 78 7.46 -8.47 6.45
C ALA A 78 8.69 -8.48 7.38
N ALA A 79 9.37 -9.62 7.44
CA ALA A 79 10.61 -9.81 8.20
C ALA A 79 11.59 -10.66 7.38
N ALA A 80 12.87 -10.64 7.76
CA ALA A 80 13.91 -11.41 7.06
C ALA A 80 13.69 -12.94 7.14
N SER A 81 13.05 -13.42 8.21
CA SER A 81 12.74 -14.84 8.40
C SER A 81 11.44 -15.05 9.16
N ALA A 82 10.77 -16.17 8.89
CA ALA A 82 9.58 -16.58 9.63
C ALA A 82 9.89 -16.78 11.12
N GLY A 83 8.95 -16.41 12.00
CA GLY A 83 9.11 -16.49 13.46
C GLY A 83 9.86 -15.31 14.10
N SER A 84 10.35 -14.36 13.31
CA SER A 84 10.93 -13.12 13.82
C SER A 84 9.89 -12.31 14.62
N VAL A 85 10.27 -11.83 15.80
CA VAL A 85 9.44 -10.91 16.60
C VAL A 85 9.77 -9.48 16.17
N VAL A 86 8.85 -8.85 15.44
CA VAL A 86 8.94 -7.43 15.07
C VAL A 86 8.06 -6.64 16.01
N ARG A 87 8.65 -5.70 16.76
CA ARG A 87 7.91 -4.69 17.52
C ARG A 87 7.92 -3.38 16.72
N LEU A 88 6.74 -2.98 16.26
CA LEU A 88 6.53 -1.63 15.73
C LEU A 88 6.18 -0.72 16.89
N ALA A 89 7.06 0.24 17.19
CA ALA A 89 6.73 1.38 18.02
C ALA A 89 6.22 2.48 17.10
N VAL A 90 4.98 2.92 17.29
CA VAL A 90 4.53 4.20 16.73
C VAL A 90 4.98 5.24 17.74
N PRO A 91 5.94 6.12 17.42
CA PRO A 91 6.28 7.21 18.32
C PRO A 91 5.03 8.05 18.57
N ASP A 92 4.80 8.43 19.83
CA ASP A 92 3.70 9.33 20.18
C ASP A 92 3.77 10.58 19.29
N ALA A 93 2.63 10.98 18.71
CA ALA A 93 2.59 12.20 17.92
C ALA A 93 3.06 13.38 18.79
N PRO A 94 3.98 14.24 18.33
CA PRO A 94 4.30 15.45 19.07
C PRO A 94 3.00 16.26 19.24
N GLY A 95 2.68 16.57 20.49
CA GLY A 95 1.54 17.40 20.87
C GLY A 95 1.69 18.85 20.46
#